data_AF-A0A9D1X5Z6-F1
#
_entry.id   AF-A0A9D1X5Z6-F1
#
_cell.length_a   1.000
_cell.length_b   1.000
_cell.length_c   1.000
_cell.angle_alpha   90.00
_cell.angle_beta   90.00
_cell.angle_gamma   90.00
#
_symmetry.space_group_name_H-M   'P 1'
#
loop_
_entity.id
_entity.type
_entity.pdbx_description
1 polymer ?
#
loop_
_entity_poly.entity_id
_entity_poly.type
_entity_poly.pdbx_seq_one_letter_code
_entity_poly.pdbx_strand_id
1 'polypeptide(L)'
;MNTNKIFAAAFNFFRHWKVREDRVTLIEKLDTGGVGSLFDIQKECERRGLPLSFHVIRHADYEVSLRNLPGLFALFTKKAYYMATSAHIFLNDNFMPMAYMDIAPETTVVQLWHGMGSFKKFGGSTDLTPELREELREVNARVTHILASSEHIRKNYAEAFCVPEGKVIAIGCPQADYYFEKHDVRAVRARLEEQFPQMKGRKLALYAPTFRDDEGRDRELLSHFDFEKFERECGEEYCLAVRLHPQIQSSKVPENVPNLTGYPDVRELLLATDLLIADYSSIAVEYSLLGRPILLYAFDRRWYLEKDRGFYFDYESTAPGPVFTTMDDLCACIRERGWDLEKVKAFARLHNDYFDSQSARRVTEFYYPPGCLSTENVAGDANTFAGAKNVPGDANTFASAENVAGDANTFADAEIERKDRIHNMKIIAGLGNPTDQYKGTRHNVGFMAIDRLSDALGIAVNQHKHKAMTGSGFIAGQRVLLMKPLTYMNLSGESIRAAADFYKVEPEDILIIYDDISLEPGMLRIRKKGSAGGHNGIKSIIKHLGCDTFPRIRVGIGGEKHPGQDLADYVLGHFSAEEKEQLDEALDKAVKAAELIAADEIDEAMNRYSVGKKKRAKKSEEV
;
A
#
# COMPACT_ATOMS: atom_id res chain seq x y z
N MET A 1 13.60 3.80 18.04
CA MET A 1 12.99 4.99 18.67
C MET A 1 11.59 5.11 18.09
N ASN A 2 10.53 5.29 18.89
CA ASN A 2 9.15 5.25 18.39
C ASN A 2 8.82 6.54 17.63
N THR A 3 8.73 6.47 16.29
CA THR A 3 8.44 7.59 15.37
C THR A 3 7.22 8.41 15.79
N ASN A 4 6.18 7.77 16.35
CA ASN A 4 4.98 8.45 16.81
C ASN A 4 5.26 9.39 18.00
N LYS A 5 6.04 8.91 18.99
CA LYS A 5 6.42 9.71 20.16
C LYS A 5 7.38 10.84 19.80
N ILE A 6 8.28 10.61 18.84
CA ILE A 6 9.20 11.66 18.36
C ILE A 6 8.42 12.75 17.64
N PHE A 7 7.49 12.37 16.75
CA PHE A 7 6.67 13.34 16.04
C PHE A 7 5.80 14.15 17.00
N ALA A 8 5.20 13.50 17.99
CA ALA A 8 4.45 14.19 19.03
C ALA A 8 5.33 15.11 19.87
N ALA A 9 6.56 14.73 20.21
CA ALA A 9 7.49 15.61 20.91
C ALA A 9 7.86 16.85 20.09
N ALA A 10 8.10 16.69 18.78
CA ALA A 10 8.33 17.82 17.87
C ALA A 10 7.09 18.72 17.76
N PHE A 11 5.91 18.15 17.59
CA PHE A 11 4.63 18.88 17.60
C PHE A 11 4.45 19.66 18.91
N ASN A 12 4.66 19.02 20.06
CA ASN A 12 4.53 19.63 21.38
C ASN A 12 5.62 20.67 21.68
N PHE A 13 6.74 20.63 20.97
CA PHE A 13 7.68 21.74 20.97
C PHE A 13 7.06 22.93 20.23
N PHE A 14 6.59 22.74 19.00
CA PHE A 14 6.03 23.80 18.16
C PHE A 14 4.65 24.34 18.57
N ARG A 15 3.91 23.66 19.46
CA ARG A 15 2.60 24.14 19.97
C ARG A 15 2.66 25.49 20.70
N HIS A 16 3.86 25.93 21.11
CA HIS A 16 4.04 27.21 21.80
C HIS A 16 3.97 28.41 20.85
N TRP A 17 3.94 28.17 19.54
CA TRP A 17 3.73 29.20 18.52
C TRP A 17 2.24 29.45 18.30
N LYS A 18 1.91 30.69 17.93
CA LYS A 18 0.52 31.11 17.71
C LYS A 18 -0.13 30.26 16.60
N VAL A 19 -1.31 29.73 16.88
CA VAL A 19 -2.18 29.10 15.89
C VAL A 19 -2.60 30.13 14.84
N ARG A 20 -2.53 29.74 13.57
CA ARG A 20 -2.84 30.56 12.42
C ARG A 20 -4.17 30.14 11.81
N GLU A 21 -5.11 31.08 11.76
CA GLU A 21 -6.46 30.89 11.22
C GLU A 21 -6.46 30.48 9.73
N ASP A 22 -5.47 30.95 8.98
CA ASP A 22 -5.30 30.67 7.55
C ASP A 22 -4.61 29.32 7.27
N ARG A 23 -4.17 28.58 8.30
CA ARG A 23 -3.34 27.39 8.13
C ARG A 23 -4.13 26.11 8.39
N VAL A 24 -4.08 25.19 7.41
CA VAL A 24 -4.76 23.90 7.43
C VAL A 24 -3.77 22.77 7.21
N THR A 25 -3.85 21.72 8.02
CA THR A 25 -3.10 20.47 7.79
C THR A 25 -4.02 19.36 7.32
N LEU A 26 -3.63 18.65 6.25
CA LEU A 26 -4.28 17.44 5.75
C LEU A 26 -3.40 16.23 6.07
N ILE A 27 -3.97 15.21 6.71
CA ILE A 27 -3.27 13.98 7.09
C ILE A 27 -3.81 12.83 6.23
N GLU A 28 -3.06 12.48 5.19
CA GLU A 28 -3.34 11.39 4.24
C GLU A 28 -2.58 10.14 4.69
N LYS A 29 -3.18 9.32 5.57
CA LYS A 29 -2.55 8.09 6.08
C LYS A 29 -2.83 6.87 5.20
N LEU A 30 -3.99 6.84 4.55
CA LEU A 30 -4.26 5.97 3.41
C LEU A 30 -3.84 6.73 2.15
N ASP A 31 -2.92 6.17 1.37
CA ASP A 31 -2.49 6.78 0.11
C ASP A 31 -3.65 6.74 -0.88
N THR A 32 -4.20 7.91 -1.16
CA THR A 32 -5.30 8.09 -2.11
C THR A 32 -4.80 8.71 -3.42
N GLY A 33 -3.49 8.92 -3.59
CA GLY A 33 -2.95 9.57 -4.78
C GLY A 33 -3.45 11.01 -4.97
N GLY A 34 -3.84 11.70 -3.89
CA GLY A 34 -4.39 13.06 -3.99
C GLY A 34 -5.88 13.14 -4.33
N VAL A 35 -6.64 12.07 -4.13
CA VAL A 35 -8.11 12.06 -4.34
C VAL A 35 -8.90 11.78 -3.07
N GLY A 36 -10.22 12.01 -3.09
CA GLY A 36 -11.10 11.75 -1.96
C GLY A 36 -11.19 12.92 -0.98
N SER A 37 -11.83 12.67 0.16
CA SER A 37 -12.46 13.73 0.95
C SER A 37 -11.53 14.86 1.41
N LEU A 38 -10.26 14.58 1.73
CA LEU A 38 -9.29 15.60 2.11
C LEU A 38 -9.05 16.61 0.99
N PHE A 39 -8.84 16.11 -0.23
CA PHE A 39 -8.49 16.93 -1.38
C PHE A 39 -9.73 17.55 -2.04
N ASP A 40 -10.91 16.92 -1.89
CA ASP A 40 -12.17 17.52 -2.34
C ASP A 40 -12.53 18.75 -1.46
N ILE A 41 -12.27 18.70 -0.15
CA ILE A 41 -12.35 19.88 0.74
C ILE A 41 -11.36 20.97 0.30
N GLN A 42 -10.10 20.60 0.03
CA GLN A 42 -9.08 21.56 -0.44
C GLN A 42 -9.53 22.27 -1.74
N LYS A 43 -9.93 21.50 -2.75
CA LYS A 43 -10.40 22.03 -4.04
C LYS A 43 -11.59 22.95 -3.87
N GLU A 44 -12.52 22.61 -2.98
CA GLU A 44 -13.67 23.46 -2.70
C GLU A 44 -13.28 24.78 -2.01
N CYS A 45 -12.35 24.75 -1.06
CA CYS A 45 -11.80 25.97 -0.46
C CYS A 45 -11.13 26.87 -1.50
N GLU A 46 -10.33 26.28 -2.40
CA GLU A 46 -9.68 26.98 -3.51
C GLU A 46 -10.71 27.58 -4.48
N ARG A 47 -11.75 26.80 -4.83
CA ARG A 47 -12.86 27.25 -5.69
C ARG A 47 -13.64 28.42 -5.07
N ARG A 48 -13.79 28.44 -3.74
CA ARG A 48 -14.42 29.53 -2.98
C ARG A 48 -13.49 30.74 -2.78
N GLY A 49 -12.23 30.66 -3.18
CA GLY A 49 -11.24 31.73 -3.01
C GLY A 49 -10.88 31.98 -1.55
N LEU A 50 -10.98 30.96 -0.69
CA LEU A 50 -10.59 31.10 0.72
C LEU A 50 -9.06 31.26 0.82
N PRO A 51 -8.55 32.24 1.59
CA PRO A 51 -7.11 32.51 1.69
C PRO A 51 -6.42 31.53 2.63
N LEU A 52 -6.50 30.22 2.33
CA LEU A 52 -6.00 29.13 3.17
C LEU A 52 -4.67 28.58 2.62
N SER A 53 -3.74 28.28 3.53
CA SER A 53 -2.49 27.57 3.25
C SER A 53 -2.63 26.12 3.70
N PHE A 54 -2.60 25.19 2.74
CA PHE A 54 -2.70 23.76 2.98
C PHE A 54 -1.33 23.09 3.11
N HIS A 55 -1.16 22.25 4.13
CA HIS A 55 0.04 21.46 4.35
C HIS A 55 -0.33 19.99 4.49
N VAL A 56 0.28 19.14 3.67
CA VAL A 56 -0.05 17.70 3.64
C VAL A 56 1.02 16.88 4.37
N ILE A 57 0.56 16.00 5.26
CA ILE A 57 1.32 14.92 5.86
C ILE A 57 0.80 13.62 5.26
N ARG A 58 1.64 12.94 4.48
CA ARG A 58 1.35 11.69 3.78
C ARG A 58 1.89 10.49 4.53
N HIS A 59 1.37 9.31 4.21
CA HIS A 59 1.91 8.03 4.68
C HIS A 59 3.43 7.92 4.46
N ALA A 60 3.88 8.22 3.24
CA ALA A 60 5.29 8.18 2.85
C ALA A 60 6.20 9.08 3.68
N ASP A 61 5.67 10.13 4.32
CA ASP A 61 6.49 11.01 5.17
C ASP A 61 7.00 10.29 6.43
N TYR A 62 6.25 9.29 6.92
CA TYR A 62 6.60 8.49 8.10
C TYR A 62 7.59 7.36 7.79
N GLU A 63 7.92 7.13 6.52
CA GLU A 63 8.87 6.10 6.12
C GLU A 63 10.27 6.45 6.60
N VAL A 64 10.73 5.71 7.60
CA VAL A 64 12.07 5.86 8.15
C VAL A 64 13.06 5.17 7.21
N SER A 65 13.66 5.94 6.30
CA SER A 65 14.72 5.46 5.40
C SER A 65 15.91 6.39 5.34
N LEU A 66 17.11 5.84 5.06
CA LEU A 66 18.33 6.64 4.83
C LEU A 66 18.18 7.61 3.63
N ARG A 67 17.30 7.30 2.67
CA ARG A 67 17.00 8.16 1.52
C ARG A 67 15.96 9.23 1.81
N ASN A 68 15.10 9.01 2.80
CA ASN A 68 14.10 9.95 3.26
C ASN A 68 14.57 10.75 4.49
N LEU A 69 15.87 10.80 4.80
CA LEU A 69 16.40 11.65 5.88
C LEU A 69 15.96 13.13 5.74
N PRO A 70 15.96 13.75 4.53
CA PRO A 70 15.41 15.09 4.35
C PRO A 70 13.90 15.16 4.60
N GLY A 71 13.14 14.14 4.22
CA GLY A 71 11.69 14.08 4.46
C GLY A 71 11.34 13.83 5.92
N LEU A 72 12.09 12.99 6.63
CA LEU A 72 12.02 12.82 8.09
C LEU A 72 12.40 14.11 8.81
N PHE A 73 13.47 14.78 8.39
CA PHE A 73 13.84 16.08 8.93
C PHE A 73 12.71 17.09 8.71
N ALA A 74 12.17 17.18 7.49
CA ALA A 74 11.03 18.02 7.18
C ALA A 74 9.78 17.62 7.98
N LEU A 75 9.56 16.33 8.23
CA LEU A 75 8.45 15.81 9.04
C LEU A 75 8.56 16.33 10.47
N PHE A 76 9.70 16.12 11.13
CA PHE A 76 9.92 16.51 12.53
C PHE A 76 10.21 18.01 12.72
N THR A 77 10.38 18.78 11.64
CA THR A 77 10.56 20.24 11.71
C THR A 77 9.38 20.95 11.06
N LYS A 78 9.42 21.15 9.74
CA LYS A 78 8.46 21.94 8.97
C LYS A 78 7.02 21.43 9.09
N LYS A 79 6.78 20.12 8.93
CA LYS A 79 5.43 19.54 8.97
C LYS A 79 4.87 19.50 10.39
N ALA A 80 5.68 19.12 11.37
CA ALA A 80 5.31 19.21 12.79
C ALA A 80 4.96 20.65 13.18
N TYR A 81 5.75 21.64 12.74
CA TYR A 81 5.48 23.07 12.96
C TYR A 81 4.17 23.51 12.31
N TYR A 82 3.95 23.20 11.03
CA TYR A 82 2.72 23.58 10.34
C TYR A 82 1.49 22.94 10.97
N MET A 83 1.58 21.67 11.35
CA MET A 83 0.49 20.99 12.05
C MET A 83 0.22 21.63 13.42
N ALA A 84 1.25 21.90 14.21
CA ALA A 84 1.13 22.50 15.55
C ALA A 84 0.58 23.94 15.54
N THR A 85 0.65 24.62 14.39
CA THR A 85 0.17 26.00 14.22
C THR A 85 -1.03 26.10 13.28
N SER A 86 -1.63 24.97 12.88
CA SER A 86 -2.85 24.95 12.07
C SER A 86 -4.09 25.21 12.91
N ALA A 87 -5.00 26.03 12.41
CA ALA A 87 -6.34 26.18 13.00
C ALA A 87 -7.23 24.96 12.72
N HIS A 88 -7.03 24.29 11.59
CA HIS A 88 -7.78 23.08 11.23
C HIS A 88 -6.85 21.94 10.82
N ILE A 89 -7.16 20.74 11.29
CA ILE A 89 -6.45 19.50 10.93
C ILE A 89 -7.51 18.49 10.45
N PHE A 90 -7.44 18.09 9.17
CA PHE A 90 -8.31 17.05 8.61
C PHE A 90 -7.52 15.76 8.43
N LEU A 91 -8.11 14.61 8.79
CA LEU A 91 -7.50 13.30 8.69
C LEU A 91 -8.47 12.29 8.07
N ASN A 92 -7.96 11.37 7.22
CA ASN A 92 -8.76 10.32 6.56
C ASN A 92 -8.62 8.93 7.21
N ASP A 93 -7.72 8.78 8.17
CA ASP A 93 -7.54 7.54 8.94
C ASP A 93 -6.91 7.88 10.30
N ASN A 94 -6.75 6.90 11.18
CA ASN A 94 -6.14 7.08 12.49
C ASN A 94 -4.69 7.57 12.38
N PHE A 95 -4.39 8.62 13.13
CA PHE A 95 -3.06 9.21 13.21
C PHE A 95 -2.47 9.00 14.59
N MET A 96 -1.83 7.84 14.78
CA MET A 96 -1.31 7.37 16.08
C MET A 96 -0.44 8.35 16.87
N PRO A 97 0.37 9.25 16.25
CA PRO A 97 1.08 10.28 17.01
C PRO A 97 0.19 11.15 17.91
N MET A 98 -1.10 11.34 17.57
CA MET A 98 -2.03 12.15 18.36
C MET A 98 -2.25 11.67 19.78
N ALA A 99 -2.04 10.37 20.07
CA ALA A 99 -2.13 9.85 21.44
C ALA A 99 -1.16 10.56 22.42
N TYR A 100 -0.13 11.22 21.90
CA TYR A 100 0.93 11.87 22.70
C TYR A 100 1.01 13.39 22.45
N MET A 101 0.08 13.97 21.69
CA MET A 101 0.09 15.38 21.31
C MET A 101 -0.81 16.22 22.19
N ASP A 102 -0.37 17.43 22.50
CA ASP A 102 -1.17 18.44 23.15
C ASP A 102 -1.60 19.53 22.16
N ILE A 103 -2.76 19.28 21.55
CA ILE A 103 -3.39 20.17 20.58
C ILE A 103 -3.90 21.44 21.28
N ALA A 104 -3.65 22.58 20.66
CA ALA A 104 -4.10 23.89 21.15
C ALA A 104 -5.65 23.95 21.17
N PRO A 105 -6.27 24.58 22.18
CA PRO A 105 -7.74 24.70 22.26
C PRO A 105 -8.38 25.38 21.04
N GLU A 106 -7.64 26.23 20.35
CA GLU A 106 -8.07 26.95 19.15
C GLU A 106 -8.01 26.09 17.87
N THR A 107 -7.33 24.93 17.92
CA THR A 107 -7.21 24.01 16.78
C THR A 107 -8.38 23.03 16.74
N THR A 108 -9.07 22.98 15.61
CA THR A 108 -10.13 22.00 15.33
C THR A 108 -9.57 20.80 14.58
N VAL A 109 -9.71 19.60 15.16
CA VAL A 109 -9.29 18.34 14.54
C VAL A 109 -10.51 17.57 14.05
N VAL A 110 -10.54 17.25 12.75
CA VAL A 110 -11.70 16.72 12.04
C VAL A 110 -11.36 15.38 11.39
N GLN A 111 -11.92 14.30 11.94
CA GLN A 111 -11.80 12.96 11.36
C GLN A 111 -12.85 12.79 10.25
N LEU A 112 -12.38 12.61 9.02
CA LEU A 112 -13.23 12.39 7.85
C LEU A 112 -13.51 10.89 7.63
N TRP A 113 -12.65 10.02 8.15
CA TRP A 113 -12.55 8.61 7.76
C TRP A 113 -12.33 8.44 6.25
N HIS A 114 -12.09 7.21 5.82
CA HIS A 114 -11.90 6.85 4.40
C HIS A 114 -13.07 6.05 3.84
N GLY A 115 -13.82 5.34 4.70
CA GLY A 115 -15.00 4.58 4.31
C GLY A 115 -16.26 5.44 4.37
N MET A 116 -17.07 5.39 3.31
CA MET A 116 -18.41 5.96 3.32
C MET A 116 -19.41 4.98 3.95
N GLY A 117 -20.28 5.49 4.82
CA GLY A 117 -21.26 4.67 5.53
C GLY A 117 -20.67 3.77 6.62
N SER A 118 -21.52 2.96 7.24
CA SER A 118 -21.17 1.99 8.29
C SER A 118 -21.85 0.64 8.06
N PHE A 119 -21.61 -0.01 6.92
CA PHE A 119 -22.22 -1.33 6.69
C PHE A 119 -21.60 -2.40 7.62
N LYS A 120 -20.27 -2.42 7.69
CA LYS A 120 -19.49 -3.29 8.59
C LYS A 120 -19.02 -2.56 9.83
N LYS A 121 -18.80 -3.29 10.92
CA LYS A 121 -18.09 -2.77 12.10
C LYS A 121 -16.64 -2.44 11.78
N PHE A 122 -16.15 -1.36 12.37
CA PHE A 122 -14.77 -0.89 12.23
C PHE A 122 -14.30 -0.22 13.53
N GLY A 123 -12.99 -0.02 13.67
CA GLY A 123 -12.40 0.62 14.85
C GLY A 123 -12.78 -0.07 16.17
N GLY A 124 -13.16 0.74 17.16
CA GLY A 124 -13.57 0.32 18.50
C GLY A 124 -14.77 -0.63 18.57
N SER A 125 -15.57 -0.71 17.50
CA SER A 125 -16.70 -1.63 17.38
C SER A 125 -16.30 -3.05 17.01
N THR A 126 -15.05 -3.28 16.60
CA THR A 126 -14.52 -4.64 16.40
C THR A 126 -13.93 -5.21 17.69
N ASP A 127 -13.63 -6.51 17.69
CA ASP A 127 -12.97 -7.16 18.81
C ASP A 127 -11.48 -6.76 18.88
N LEU A 128 -11.21 -5.67 19.59
CA LEU A 128 -9.88 -5.16 19.88
C LEU A 128 -9.38 -5.65 21.25
N THR A 129 -8.06 -5.81 21.38
CA THR A 129 -7.45 -6.00 22.70
C THR A 129 -7.67 -4.75 23.57
N PRO A 130 -7.67 -4.87 24.92
CA PRO A 130 -7.82 -3.73 25.82
C PRO A 130 -6.81 -2.61 25.53
N GLU A 131 -5.56 -2.96 25.19
CA GLU A 131 -4.49 -2.01 24.91
C GLU A 131 -4.75 -1.22 23.63
N LEU A 132 -5.16 -1.89 22.54
CA LEU A 132 -5.49 -1.22 21.28
C LEU A 132 -6.73 -0.34 21.40
N ARG A 133 -7.72 -0.79 22.18
CA ARG A 133 -8.92 0.01 22.46
C ARG A 133 -8.57 1.28 23.25
N GLU A 134 -7.66 1.17 24.21
CA GLU A 134 -7.21 2.33 24.99
C GLU A 134 -6.37 3.28 24.13
N GLU A 135 -5.47 2.76 23.29
CA GLU A 135 -4.72 3.60 22.35
C GLU A 135 -5.65 4.35 21.38
N LEU A 136 -6.69 3.67 20.87
CA LEU A 136 -7.70 4.29 20.01
C LEU A 136 -8.48 5.40 20.75
N ARG A 137 -8.83 5.18 22.02
CA ARG A 137 -9.46 6.22 22.86
C ARG A 137 -8.56 7.43 23.04
N GLU A 138 -7.28 7.21 23.34
CA GLU A 138 -6.30 8.30 23.53
C GLU A 138 -6.12 9.13 22.25
N VAL A 139 -6.02 8.47 21.09
CA VAL A 139 -5.99 9.15 19.78
C VAL A 139 -7.26 9.97 19.56
N ASN A 140 -8.43 9.36 19.73
CA ASN A 140 -9.71 10.00 19.39
C ASN A 140 -10.21 10.99 20.46
N ALA A 141 -9.67 10.96 21.67
CA ALA A 141 -9.92 11.99 22.68
C ALA A 141 -9.54 13.39 22.17
N ARG A 142 -8.51 13.45 21.32
CA ARG A 142 -7.98 14.67 20.69
C ARG A 142 -8.73 15.11 19.44
N VAL A 143 -9.67 14.31 18.94
CA VAL A 143 -10.51 14.68 17.79
C VAL A 143 -11.63 15.60 18.27
N THR A 144 -11.83 16.73 17.60
CA THR A 144 -12.91 17.68 17.90
C THR A 144 -14.22 17.18 17.31
N HIS A 145 -14.20 16.83 16.02
CA HIS A 145 -15.37 16.36 15.28
C HIS A 145 -15.05 15.14 14.41
N ILE A 146 -16.04 14.28 14.22
CA ILE A 146 -16.00 13.16 13.29
C ILE A 146 -17.11 13.37 12.27
N LEU A 147 -16.80 13.35 10.97
CA LEU A 147 -17.82 13.51 9.95
C LEU A 147 -18.39 12.15 9.54
N ALA A 148 -19.71 12.08 9.46
CA ALA A 148 -20.44 10.93 8.97
C ALA A 148 -21.31 11.32 7.77
N SER A 149 -21.56 10.36 6.89
CA SER A 149 -22.39 10.56 5.69
C SER A 149 -23.89 10.63 5.98
N SER A 150 -24.34 10.13 7.16
CA SER A 150 -25.75 10.15 7.56
C SER A 150 -25.95 10.24 9.07
N GLU A 151 -27.07 10.85 9.48
CA GLU A 151 -27.55 10.88 10.85
C GLU A 151 -27.83 9.46 11.37
N HIS A 152 -28.31 8.56 10.52
CA HIS A 152 -28.67 7.19 10.89
C HIS A 152 -27.49 6.33 11.35
N ILE A 153 -26.26 6.74 11.01
CA ILE A 153 -25.03 6.00 11.32
C ILE A 153 -24.13 6.72 12.33
N ARG A 154 -24.57 7.85 12.90
CA ARG A 154 -23.75 8.61 13.87
C ARG A 154 -23.34 7.79 15.07
N LYS A 155 -24.27 7.01 15.62
CA LYS A 155 -23.99 6.11 16.74
C LYS A 155 -22.92 5.06 16.39
N ASN A 156 -22.96 4.53 15.17
CA ASN A 156 -21.98 3.55 14.70
C ASN A 156 -20.58 4.18 14.63
N TYR A 157 -20.46 5.41 14.12
CA TYR A 157 -19.20 6.15 14.11
C TYR A 157 -18.73 6.48 15.54
N ALA A 158 -19.64 6.91 16.42
CA ALA A 158 -19.30 7.22 17.81
C ALA A 158 -18.71 6.00 18.53
N GLU A 159 -19.34 4.84 18.36
CA GLU A 159 -18.86 3.56 18.87
C GLU A 159 -17.50 3.18 18.25
N ALA A 160 -17.37 3.27 16.93
CA ALA A 160 -16.16 2.93 16.19
C ALA A 160 -14.94 3.77 16.58
N PHE A 161 -15.14 5.05 16.89
CA PHE A 161 -14.03 5.93 17.30
C PHE A 161 -13.91 6.05 18.82
N CYS A 162 -14.72 5.31 19.59
CA CYS A 162 -14.76 5.37 21.06
C CYS A 162 -14.97 6.80 21.60
N VAL A 163 -15.85 7.58 20.97
CA VAL A 163 -16.16 8.96 21.37
C VAL A 163 -17.65 9.15 21.69
N PRO A 164 -18.03 10.21 22.43
CA PRO A 164 -19.43 10.59 22.56
C PRO A 164 -20.06 10.91 21.21
N GLU A 165 -21.32 10.51 21.01
CA GLU A 165 -22.09 10.74 19.77
C GLU A 165 -22.20 12.22 19.39
N GLY A 166 -22.18 13.12 20.38
CA GLY A 166 -22.16 14.58 20.15
C GLY A 166 -20.93 15.09 19.39
N LYS A 167 -19.84 14.33 19.32
CA LYS A 167 -18.68 14.67 18.46
C LYS A 167 -18.88 14.28 17.00
N VAL A 168 -19.84 13.41 16.68
CA VAL A 168 -20.09 12.96 15.31
C VAL A 168 -21.09 13.92 14.66
N ILE A 169 -20.76 14.45 13.48
CA ILE A 169 -21.59 15.37 12.71
C ILE A 169 -21.97 14.70 11.40
N ALA A 170 -23.27 14.54 11.17
CA ALA A 170 -23.79 14.10 9.89
C ALA A 170 -23.87 15.28 8.92
N ILE A 171 -22.92 15.35 7.98
CA ILE A 171 -22.82 16.46 7.02
C ILE A 171 -22.57 15.98 5.59
N GLY A 172 -22.64 14.68 5.34
CA GLY A 172 -22.31 14.06 4.05
C GLY A 172 -20.83 13.69 3.94
N CYS A 173 -20.45 13.13 2.80
CA CYS A 173 -19.10 12.65 2.53
C CYS A 173 -18.57 13.33 1.25
N PRO A 174 -17.53 14.20 1.32
CA PRO A 174 -16.99 14.90 0.15
C PRO A 174 -16.65 13.98 -1.03
N GLN A 175 -16.11 12.78 -0.79
CA GLN A 175 -15.81 11.83 -1.88
C GLN A 175 -17.05 11.35 -2.66
N ALA A 176 -18.25 11.44 -2.07
CA ALA A 176 -19.51 11.08 -2.72
C ALA A 176 -19.90 12.06 -3.83
N ASP A 177 -19.42 13.31 -3.76
CA ASP A 177 -19.75 14.36 -4.73
C ASP A 177 -19.40 13.92 -6.16
N TYR A 178 -18.31 13.14 -6.29
CA TYR A 178 -17.89 12.53 -7.55
C TYR A 178 -19.03 11.81 -8.27
N TYR A 179 -19.90 11.08 -7.57
CA TYR A 179 -20.97 10.31 -8.23
C TYR A 179 -22.12 11.18 -8.77
N PHE A 180 -22.22 12.43 -8.34
CA PHE A 180 -23.25 13.38 -8.75
C PHE A 180 -22.73 14.42 -9.75
N GLU A 181 -21.41 14.44 -10.00
CA GLU A 181 -20.79 15.24 -11.04
C GLU A 181 -20.98 14.64 -12.44
N LYS A 182 -20.74 15.47 -13.47
CA LYS A 182 -20.80 15.01 -14.87
C LYS A 182 -19.49 14.32 -15.26
N HIS A 183 -19.58 13.06 -15.63
CA HIS A 183 -18.46 12.25 -16.13
C HIS A 183 -18.71 11.72 -17.52
N ASP A 184 -17.64 11.60 -18.32
CA ASP A 184 -17.71 10.91 -19.61
C ASP A 184 -17.55 9.40 -19.42
N VAL A 185 -18.62 8.75 -18.94
CA VAL A 185 -18.67 7.30 -18.72
C VAL A 185 -18.44 6.52 -20.04
N ARG A 186 -18.71 7.12 -21.20
CA ARG A 186 -18.44 6.48 -22.50
C ARG A 186 -16.94 6.38 -22.76
N ALA A 187 -16.18 7.42 -22.44
CA ALA A 187 -14.73 7.38 -22.53
C ALA A 187 -14.12 6.33 -21.58
N VAL A 188 -14.66 6.19 -20.36
CA VAL A 188 -14.26 5.13 -19.42
C VAL A 188 -14.47 3.75 -20.05
N ARG A 189 -15.67 3.51 -20.58
CA ARG A 189 -15.99 2.23 -21.24
C ARG A 189 -15.12 1.97 -22.46
N ALA A 190 -14.87 2.98 -23.29
CA ALA A 190 -14.01 2.84 -24.46
C ALA A 190 -12.59 2.39 -24.07
N ARG A 191 -12.02 2.96 -22.99
CA ARG A 191 -10.73 2.52 -22.44
C ARG A 191 -10.78 1.07 -21.96
N LEU A 192 -11.85 0.69 -21.25
CA LEU A 192 -12.03 -0.68 -20.77
C LEU A 192 -12.20 -1.67 -21.94
N GLU A 193 -12.92 -1.30 -23.00
CA GLU A 193 -13.11 -2.13 -24.19
C GLU A 193 -11.85 -2.23 -25.07
N GLU A 194 -10.99 -1.22 -25.03
CA GLU A 194 -9.67 -1.27 -25.66
C GLU A 194 -8.75 -2.24 -24.91
N GLN A 195 -8.73 -2.15 -23.57
CA GLN A 195 -7.93 -3.03 -22.72
C GLN A 195 -8.47 -4.46 -22.67
N PHE A 196 -9.79 -4.63 -22.71
CA PHE A 196 -10.50 -5.90 -22.63
C PHE A 196 -11.51 -6.00 -23.78
N PRO A 197 -11.07 -6.40 -25.00
CA PRO A 197 -11.92 -6.47 -26.19
C PRO A 197 -13.18 -7.31 -26.02
N GLN A 198 -13.17 -8.29 -25.12
CA GLN A 198 -14.33 -9.09 -24.75
C GLN A 198 -15.47 -8.28 -24.11
N MET A 199 -15.22 -7.07 -23.60
CA MET A 199 -16.28 -6.21 -23.05
C MET A 199 -17.16 -5.56 -24.14
N LYS A 200 -16.70 -5.51 -25.40
CA LYS A 200 -17.37 -4.78 -26.48
C LYS A 200 -18.82 -5.23 -26.66
N GLY A 201 -19.74 -4.27 -26.60
CA GLY A 201 -21.17 -4.50 -26.80
C GLY A 201 -21.88 -5.19 -25.63
N ARG A 202 -21.19 -5.48 -24.53
CA ARG A 202 -21.75 -6.10 -23.32
C ARG A 202 -21.81 -5.11 -22.16
N LYS A 203 -22.74 -5.34 -21.24
CA LYS A 203 -22.80 -4.61 -19.96
C LYS A 203 -21.68 -5.05 -19.04
N LEU A 204 -21.21 -4.18 -18.16
CA LEU A 204 -20.16 -4.52 -17.19
C LEU A 204 -20.80 -5.05 -15.90
N ALA A 205 -20.55 -6.32 -15.58
CA ALA A 205 -20.79 -6.87 -14.25
C ALA A 205 -19.46 -6.86 -13.47
N LEU A 206 -19.39 -6.14 -12.36
CA LEU A 206 -18.19 -6.09 -11.52
C LEU A 206 -18.36 -7.02 -10.32
N TYR A 207 -17.52 -8.04 -10.21
CA TYR A 207 -17.38 -8.84 -9.01
C TYR A 207 -16.27 -8.29 -8.12
N ALA A 208 -16.64 -7.82 -6.93
CA ALA A 208 -15.74 -7.20 -5.96
C ALA A 208 -15.88 -7.85 -4.58
N PRO A 209 -15.36 -9.07 -4.39
CA PRO A 209 -15.44 -9.76 -3.10
C PRO A 209 -14.50 -9.12 -2.08
N THR A 210 -14.91 -9.14 -0.80
CA THR A 210 -14.06 -8.73 0.31
C THR A 210 -12.93 -9.74 0.48
N PHE A 211 -11.72 -9.29 0.83
CA PHE A 211 -10.67 -10.20 1.26
C PHE A 211 -11.07 -10.95 2.56
N ARG A 212 -10.42 -12.08 2.85
CA ARG A 212 -10.56 -12.81 4.11
C ARG A 212 -9.28 -12.69 4.93
N ASP A 213 -9.42 -12.46 6.24
CA ASP A 213 -8.26 -12.41 7.15
C ASP A 213 -7.54 -13.78 7.23
N ASP A 214 -8.25 -14.89 6.97
CA ASP A 214 -7.66 -16.23 6.83
C ASP A 214 -7.09 -16.44 5.41
N GLU A 215 -5.76 -16.58 5.31
CA GLU A 215 -5.07 -16.71 4.01
C GLU A 215 -5.50 -17.93 3.18
N GLY A 216 -5.90 -19.04 3.84
CA GLY A 216 -6.37 -20.24 3.15
C GLY A 216 -7.69 -19.97 2.44
N ARG A 217 -8.64 -19.39 3.16
CA ARG A 217 -9.93 -18.96 2.61
C ARG A 217 -9.81 -17.85 1.60
N ASP A 218 -8.92 -16.88 1.82
CA ASP A 218 -8.70 -15.79 0.86
C ASP A 218 -8.14 -16.32 -0.47
N ARG A 219 -7.34 -17.40 -0.45
CA ARG A 219 -6.83 -18.06 -1.65
C ARG A 219 -7.92 -18.81 -2.42
N GLU A 220 -8.90 -19.34 -1.71
CA GLU A 220 -10.04 -20.08 -2.27
C GLU A 220 -11.22 -19.16 -2.63
N LEU A 221 -11.18 -17.87 -2.28
CA LEU A 221 -12.26 -16.91 -2.49
C LEU A 221 -12.87 -16.97 -3.91
N LEU A 222 -12.01 -16.98 -4.94
CA LEU A 222 -12.47 -17.03 -6.33
C LEU A 222 -12.81 -18.44 -6.81
N SER A 223 -12.35 -19.51 -6.16
CA SER A 223 -12.73 -20.89 -6.55
C SER A 223 -14.20 -21.20 -6.25
N HIS A 224 -14.83 -20.40 -5.37
CA HIS A 224 -16.25 -20.47 -5.09
C HIS A 224 -17.11 -19.75 -6.14
N PHE A 225 -16.53 -18.98 -7.06
CA PHE A 225 -17.26 -18.32 -8.12
C PHE A 225 -17.11 -19.11 -9.42
N ASP A 226 -18.22 -19.63 -9.96
CA ASP A 226 -18.20 -20.41 -11.21
C ASP A 226 -18.23 -19.46 -12.42
N PHE A 227 -17.05 -19.04 -12.86
CA PHE A 227 -16.87 -18.12 -13.98
C PHE A 227 -17.39 -18.67 -15.31
N GLU A 228 -17.22 -19.97 -15.55
CA GLU A 228 -17.70 -20.61 -16.79
C GLU A 228 -19.22 -20.66 -16.84
N LYS A 229 -19.86 -20.92 -15.70
CA LYS A 229 -21.32 -20.85 -15.58
C LYS A 229 -21.83 -19.44 -15.77
N PHE A 230 -21.19 -18.44 -15.15
CA PHE A 230 -21.57 -17.04 -15.37
C PHE A 230 -21.50 -16.68 -16.85
N GLU A 231 -20.38 -17.01 -17.53
CA GLU A 231 -20.24 -16.72 -18.97
C GLU A 231 -21.29 -17.46 -19.80
N ARG A 232 -21.57 -18.73 -19.50
CA ARG A 232 -22.59 -19.52 -20.22
C ARG A 232 -24.00 -18.99 -20.04
N GLU A 233 -24.36 -18.51 -18.85
CA GLU A 233 -25.76 -18.15 -18.51
C GLU A 233 -26.04 -16.65 -18.59
N CYS A 234 -25.03 -15.80 -18.38
CA CYS A 234 -25.16 -14.35 -18.31
C CYS A 234 -24.24 -13.63 -19.32
N GLY A 235 -23.30 -14.33 -19.96
CA GLY A 235 -22.26 -13.76 -20.81
C GLY A 235 -22.76 -13.12 -22.12
N GLU A 236 -23.97 -13.42 -22.57
CA GLU A 236 -24.59 -12.76 -23.72
C GLU A 236 -24.88 -11.27 -23.43
N GLU A 237 -25.35 -10.94 -22.23
CA GLU A 237 -25.66 -9.56 -21.82
C GLU A 237 -24.50 -8.90 -21.07
N TYR A 238 -23.77 -9.65 -20.25
CA TYR A 238 -22.77 -9.12 -19.32
C TYR A 238 -21.36 -9.65 -19.59
N CYS A 239 -20.36 -8.77 -19.59
CA CYS A 239 -18.98 -9.15 -19.38
C CYS A 239 -18.67 -9.04 -17.89
N LEU A 240 -18.27 -10.16 -17.26
CA LEU A 240 -17.83 -10.17 -15.87
C LEU A 240 -16.39 -9.64 -15.77
N ALA A 241 -16.14 -8.76 -14.81
CA ALA A 241 -14.80 -8.33 -14.43
C ALA A 241 -14.60 -8.51 -12.93
N VAL A 242 -13.37 -8.78 -12.51
CA VAL A 242 -13.03 -8.97 -11.09
C VAL A 242 -12.17 -7.83 -10.59
N ARG A 243 -12.51 -7.31 -9.41
CA ARG A 243 -11.66 -6.39 -8.64
C ARG A 243 -11.46 -6.93 -7.23
N LEU A 244 -10.26 -7.44 -6.96
CA LEU A 244 -9.83 -7.79 -5.61
C LEU A 244 -9.37 -6.55 -4.85
N HIS A 245 -9.15 -6.69 -3.55
CA HIS A 245 -8.56 -5.62 -2.75
C HIS A 245 -7.08 -5.39 -3.13
N PRO A 246 -6.61 -4.14 -3.35
CA PRO A 246 -5.26 -3.89 -3.85
C PRO A 246 -4.15 -4.23 -2.85
N GLN A 247 -4.42 -4.17 -1.54
CA GLN A 247 -3.42 -4.35 -0.49
C GLN A 247 -3.28 -5.79 0.03
N ILE A 248 -4.26 -6.66 -0.23
CA ILE A 248 -4.33 -8.03 0.30
C ILE A 248 -4.86 -8.93 -0.80
N GLN A 249 -4.00 -9.79 -1.38
CA GLN A 249 -4.34 -10.68 -2.49
C GLN A 249 -3.68 -12.04 -2.32
N SER A 250 -4.47 -13.04 -1.90
CA SER A 250 -4.08 -14.45 -1.95
C SER A 250 -4.70 -15.17 -3.15
N SER A 251 -5.84 -14.66 -3.62
CA SER A 251 -6.56 -15.17 -4.79
C SER A 251 -5.98 -14.70 -6.13
N LYS A 252 -6.10 -15.55 -7.15
CA LYS A 252 -5.71 -15.23 -8.54
C LYS A 252 -6.94 -15.15 -9.42
N VAL A 253 -7.10 -14.02 -10.12
CA VAL A 253 -8.16 -13.85 -11.13
C VAL A 253 -7.85 -14.76 -12.33
N PRO A 254 -8.82 -15.54 -12.84
CA PRO A 254 -8.63 -16.36 -14.05
C PRO A 254 -8.21 -15.50 -15.26
N GLU A 255 -7.31 -16.01 -16.11
CA GLU A 255 -6.73 -15.26 -17.24
C GLU A 255 -7.78 -14.81 -18.26
N ASN A 256 -8.85 -15.58 -18.44
CA ASN A 256 -9.95 -15.29 -19.35
C ASN A 256 -10.94 -14.24 -18.80
N VAL A 257 -10.76 -13.77 -17.56
CA VAL A 257 -11.64 -12.81 -16.90
C VAL A 257 -10.92 -11.48 -16.74
N PRO A 258 -11.49 -10.35 -17.23
CA PRO A 258 -10.93 -9.03 -17.00
C PRO A 258 -10.58 -8.76 -15.53
N ASN A 259 -9.30 -8.51 -15.26
CA ASN A 259 -8.79 -8.20 -13.93
C ASN A 259 -8.63 -6.68 -13.76
N LEU A 260 -9.56 -6.07 -13.02
CA LEU A 260 -9.61 -4.63 -12.73
C LEU A 260 -9.08 -4.28 -11.33
N THR A 261 -8.36 -5.21 -10.71
CA THR A 261 -7.75 -5.01 -9.39
C THR A 261 -6.76 -3.85 -9.36
N GLY A 262 -5.97 -3.69 -10.43
CA GLY A 262 -5.01 -2.59 -10.58
C GLY A 262 -5.60 -1.29 -11.16
N TYR A 263 -6.91 -1.22 -11.40
CA TYR A 263 -7.51 -0.03 -11.99
C TYR A 263 -7.37 1.17 -11.02
N PRO A 264 -6.83 2.33 -11.46
CA PRO A 264 -6.41 3.42 -10.57
C PRO A 264 -7.55 4.05 -9.75
N ASP A 265 -8.65 4.46 -10.39
CA ASP A 265 -9.78 5.10 -9.72
C ASP A 265 -10.99 4.16 -9.66
N VAL A 266 -11.31 3.67 -8.46
CA VAL A 266 -12.46 2.80 -8.23
C VAL A 266 -13.78 3.50 -8.52
N ARG A 267 -13.87 4.82 -8.32
CA ARG A 267 -15.13 5.56 -8.48
C ARG A 267 -15.53 5.64 -9.95
N GLU A 268 -14.53 5.84 -10.82
CA GLU A 268 -14.69 5.79 -12.28
C GLU A 268 -15.19 4.41 -12.74
N LEU A 269 -14.61 3.34 -12.18
CA LEU A 269 -15.04 1.97 -12.46
C LEU A 269 -16.49 1.72 -12.01
N LEU A 270 -16.88 2.21 -10.83
CA LEU A 270 -18.27 2.10 -10.36
C LEU A 270 -19.25 2.83 -11.29
N LEU A 271 -18.90 4.03 -11.80
CA LEU A 271 -19.72 4.73 -12.79
C LEU A 271 -19.90 3.95 -14.09
N ALA A 272 -18.89 3.19 -14.52
CA ALA A 272 -18.96 2.34 -15.70
C ALA A 272 -19.68 0.99 -15.46
N THR A 273 -19.85 0.57 -14.21
CA THR A 273 -20.43 -0.74 -13.85
C THR A 273 -21.96 -0.75 -13.93
N ASP A 274 -22.54 -1.72 -14.63
CA ASP A 274 -24.00 -1.90 -14.79
C ASP A 274 -24.63 -2.77 -13.70
N LEU A 275 -23.85 -3.71 -13.16
CA LEU A 275 -24.26 -4.66 -12.12
C LEU A 275 -23.09 -4.87 -11.16
N LEU A 276 -23.30 -4.64 -9.87
CA LEU A 276 -22.31 -4.96 -8.83
C LEU A 276 -22.64 -6.31 -8.19
N ILE A 277 -21.67 -7.21 -8.17
CA ILE A 277 -21.67 -8.42 -7.36
C ILE A 277 -20.65 -8.20 -6.24
N ALA A 278 -21.13 -8.10 -5.01
CA ALA A 278 -20.29 -7.93 -3.81
C ALA A 278 -20.60 -9.06 -2.82
N ASP A 279 -20.01 -9.03 -1.63
CA ASP A 279 -20.39 -9.91 -0.52
C ASP A 279 -20.72 -9.07 0.71
N TYR A 280 -19.70 -8.56 1.38
CA TYR A 280 -19.76 -7.82 2.62
C TYR A 280 -19.11 -6.42 2.46
N SER A 281 -18.63 -6.07 1.25
CA SER A 281 -17.80 -4.89 1.02
C SER A 281 -18.54 -3.55 1.20
N SER A 282 -17.85 -2.53 1.73
CA SER A 282 -18.34 -1.14 1.79
C SER A 282 -18.49 -0.51 0.39
N ILE A 283 -17.91 -1.12 -0.66
CA ILE A 283 -18.09 -0.70 -2.05
C ILE A 283 -19.58 -0.66 -2.46
N ALA A 284 -20.40 -1.50 -1.83
CA ALA A 284 -21.84 -1.51 -2.04
C ALA A 284 -22.51 -0.21 -1.56
N VAL A 285 -21.97 0.46 -0.53
CA VAL A 285 -22.47 1.76 -0.04
C VAL A 285 -22.27 2.82 -1.11
N GLU A 286 -21.07 2.90 -1.69
CA GLU A 286 -20.75 3.84 -2.77
C GLU A 286 -21.58 3.57 -4.03
N TYR A 287 -21.62 2.30 -4.46
CA TYR A 287 -22.37 1.95 -5.67
C TYR A 287 -23.89 2.14 -5.52
N SER A 288 -24.43 2.04 -4.30
CA SER A 288 -25.87 2.25 -4.07
C SER A 288 -26.35 3.66 -4.42
N LEU A 289 -25.45 4.66 -4.41
CA LEU A 289 -25.75 6.03 -4.84
C LEU A 289 -26.17 6.11 -6.31
N LEU A 290 -25.72 5.16 -7.14
CA LEU A 290 -26.04 5.10 -8.56
C LEU A 290 -27.44 4.54 -8.84
N GLY A 291 -28.11 3.97 -7.82
CA GLY A 291 -29.44 3.36 -7.97
C GLY A 291 -29.46 2.16 -8.93
N ARG A 292 -28.33 1.44 -9.03
CA ARG A 292 -28.14 0.29 -9.93
C ARG A 292 -28.19 -1.04 -9.17
N PRO A 293 -28.42 -2.17 -9.86
CA PRO A 293 -28.54 -3.47 -9.22
C PRO A 293 -27.27 -3.89 -8.44
N ILE A 294 -27.48 -4.34 -7.21
CA ILE A 294 -26.44 -4.94 -6.35
C ILE A 294 -26.90 -6.35 -5.98
N LEU A 295 -26.02 -7.34 -6.15
CA LEU A 295 -26.23 -8.72 -5.71
C LEU A 295 -25.15 -9.09 -4.71
N LEU A 296 -25.51 -9.80 -3.64
CA LEU A 296 -24.55 -10.23 -2.63
C LEU A 296 -24.26 -11.73 -2.75
N TYR A 297 -23.08 -12.10 -3.23
CA TYR A 297 -22.60 -13.47 -3.28
C TYR A 297 -21.86 -13.84 -1.99
N ALA A 298 -22.62 -14.25 -0.99
CA ALA A 298 -22.16 -14.55 0.37
C ALA A 298 -21.99 -16.06 0.59
N PHE A 299 -21.22 -16.74 -0.26
CA PHE A 299 -21.05 -18.21 -0.24
C PHE A 299 -20.58 -18.78 1.11
N ASP A 300 -19.80 -17.99 1.87
CA ASP A 300 -19.24 -18.35 3.17
C ASP A 300 -19.89 -17.61 4.35
N ARG A 301 -21.11 -17.09 4.17
CA ARG A 301 -21.83 -16.26 5.14
C ARG A 301 -21.78 -16.76 6.57
N ARG A 302 -21.99 -18.06 6.77
CA ARG A 302 -21.95 -18.66 8.10
C ARG A 302 -20.60 -18.46 8.78
N TRP A 303 -19.51 -18.68 8.05
CA TRP A 303 -18.16 -18.46 8.57
C TRP A 303 -17.91 -16.96 8.78
N TYR A 304 -18.29 -16.12 7.81
CA TYR A 304 -18.03 -14.68 7.88
C TYR A 304 -18.69 -14.03 9.10
N LEU A 305 -19.96 -14.35 9.35
CA LEU A 305 -20.72 -13.81 10.49
C LEU A 305 -20.24 -14.36 11.84
N GLU A 306 -19.68 -15.58 11.88
CA GLU A 306 -19.18 -16.21 13.11
C GLU A 306 -17.72 -15.83 13.45
N LYS A 307 -16.90 -15.48 12.45
CA LYS A 307 -15.43 -15.45 12.58
C LYS A 307 -14.76 -14.15 12.13
N ASP A 308 -15.43 -13.32 11.33
CA ASP A 308 -14.89 -12.04 10.84
C ASP A 308 -15.65 -10.85 11.50
N ARG A 309 -15.38 -9.63 11.02
CA ARG A 309 -15.98 -8.38 11.49
C ARG A 309 -17.50 -8.45 11.39
N GLY A 310 -18.16 -8.23 12.53
CA GLY A 310 -19.61 -8.14 12.59
C GLY A 310 -20.18 -6.93 11.82
N PHE A 311 -21.50 -6.89 11.70
CA PHE A 311 -22.23 -5.79 11.08
C PHE A 311 -22.88 -4.91 12.17
N TYR A 312 -23.11 -3.63 11.87
CA TYR A 312 -23.92 -2.77 12.75
C TYR A 312 -25.41 -3.06 12.65
N PHE A 313 -25.81 -3.60 11.51
CA PHE A 313 -27.18 -3.94 11.18
C PHE A 313 -27.32 -5.44 10.92
N ASP A 314 -28.54 -5.95 10.99
CA ASP A 314 -28.81 -7.31 10.52
C ASP A 314 -28.53 -7.40 9.01
N TYR A 315 -27.59 -8.26 8.64
CA TYR A 315 -27.05 -8.31 7.27
C TYR A 315 -28.12 -8.66 6.23
N GLU A 316 -28.99 -9.64 6.52
CA GLU A 316 -29.98 -10.12 5.53
C GLU A 316 -31.09 -9.10 5.28
N SER A 317 -31.60 -8.48 6.35
CA SER A 317 -32.69 -7.50 6.24
C SER A 317 -32.22 -6.16 5.69
N THR A 318 -30.95 -5.80 5.88
CA THR A 318 -30.41 -4.50 5.42
C THR A 318 -29.57 -4.57 4.14
N ALA A 319 -29.28 -5.77 3.61
CA ALA A 319 -28.56 -5.90 2.36
C ALA A 319 -29.20 -5.06 1.22
N PRO A 320 -28.39 -4.36 0.40
CA PRO A 320 -28.88 -3.55 -0.72
C PRO A 320 -29.56 -4.35 -1.83
N GLY A 321 -29.47 -5.68 -1.79
CA GLY A 321 -30.06 -6.57 -2.78
C GLY A 321 -30.13 -8.02 -2.29
N PRO A 322 -30.59 -8.94 -3.15
CA PRO A 322 -30.70 -10.35 -2.78
C PRO A 322 -29.33 -10.96 -2.44
N VAL A 323 -29.35 -11.87 -1.47
CA VAL A 323 -28.16 -12.56 -0.94
C VAL A 323 -28.19 -14.01 -1.41
N PHE A 324 -27.08 -14.47 -2.00
CA PHE A 324 -26.93 -15.80 -2.57
C PHE A 324 -25.76 -16.52 -1.93
N THR A 325 -25.91 -17.84 -1.76
CA THR A 325 -24.81 -18.73 -1.37
C THR A 325 -24.43 -19.70 -2.50
N THR A 326 -25.16 -19.68 -3.62
CA THR A 326 -24.95 -20.56 -4.77
C THR A 326 -24.90 -19.77 -6.07
N MET A 327 -24.16 -20.28 -7.05
CA MET A 327 -24.08 -19.69 -8.39
C MET A 327 -25.35 -19.89 -9.21
N ASP A 328 -26.10 -20.97 -8.95
CA ASP A 328 -27.41 -21.23 -9.58
C ASP A 328 -28.40 -20.10 -9.31
N ASP A 329 -28.60 -19.77 -8.03
CA ASP A 329 -29.56 -18.75 -7.63
C ASP A 329 -29.12 -17.36 -8.09
N LEU A 330 -27.81 -17.08 -8.03
CA LEU A 330 -27.23 -15.83 -8.52
C LEU A 330 -27.46 -15.65 -10.03
N CYS A 331 -27.17 -16.66 -10.86
CA CYS A 331 -27.36 -16.59 -12.30
C CYS A 331 -28.85 -16.55 -12.67
N ALA A 332 -29.70 -17.29 -11.97
CA ALA A 332 -31.15 -17.23 -12.14
C ALA A 332 -31.69 -15.82 -11.87
N CYS A 333 -31.28 -15.20 -10.75
CA CYS A 333 -31.63 -13.83 -10.44
C CYS A 333 -31.19 -12.84 -11.53
N ILE A 334 -30.01 -13.03 -12.13
CA ILE A 334 -29.52 -12.15 -13.20
C ILE A 334 -30.41 -12.27 -14.44
N ARG A 335 -30.69 -13.49 -14.89
CA ARG A 335 -31.54 -13.75 -16.07
C ARG A 335 -32.97 -13.24 -15.88
N GLU A 336 -33.52 -13.40 -14.68
CA GLU A 336 -34.89 -13.02 -14.34
C GLU A 336 -35.03 -11.55 -13.91
N ARG A 337 -33.90 -10.84 -13.73
CA ARG A 337 -33.85 -9.49 -13.15
C ARG A 337 -34.52 -9.42 -11.77
N GLY A 338 -34.30 -10.45 -10.96
CA GLY A 338 -34.93 -10.68 -9.65
C GLY A 338 -34.42 -9.81 -8.50
N TRP A 339 -34.05 -8.55 -8.77
CA TRP A 339 -33.57 -7.60 -7.76
C TRP A 339 -34.58 -6.47 -7.51
N ASP A 340 -34.50 -5.87 -6.33
CA ASP A 340 -35.34 -4.75 -5.92
C ASP A 340 -34.51 -3.46 -5.78
N LEU A 341 -34.73 -2.50 -6.68
CA LEU A 341 -34.03 -1.21 -6.63
C LEU A 341 -34.49 -0.32 -5.47
N GLU A 342 -35.67 -0.57 -4.88
CA GLU A 342 -36.08 0.15 -3.67
C GLU A 342 -35.24 -0.30 -2.45
N LYS A 343 -34.78 -1.55 -2.40
CA LYS A 343 -33.79 -1.97 -1.39
C LYS A 343 -32.45 -1.25 -1.56
N VAL A 344 -31.97 -1.09 -2.80
CA VAL A 344 -30.75 -0.32 -3.08
C VAL A 344 -30.90 1.12 -2.60
N LYS A 345 -32.03 1.78 -2.91
CA LYS A 345 -32.32 3.15 -2.47
C LYS A 345 -32.46 3.26 -0.95
N ALA A 346 -33.12 2.30 -0.30
CA ALA A 346 -33.26 2.26 1.15
C ALA A 346 -31.90 2.10 1.82
N PHE A 347 -31.05 1.21 1.30
CA PHE A 347 -29.67 1.05 1.76
C PHE A 347 -28.84 2.32 1.57
N ALA A 348 -28.96 2.98 0.41
CA ALA A 348 -28.28 4.24 0.14
C ALA A 348 -28.69 5.33 1.14
N ARG A 349 -30.00 5.46 1.44
CA ARG A 349 -30.56 6.42 2.40
C ARG A 349 -30.22 6.12 3.85
N LEU A 350 -30.07 4.85 4.20
CA LEU A 350 -29.58 4.46 5.53
C LEU A 350 -28.15 4.97 5.76
N HIS A 351 -27.34 5.02 4.70
CA HIS A 351 -25.92 5.35 4.79
C HIS A 351 -25.60 6.79 4.37
N ASN A 352 -26.52 7.50 3.73
CA ASN A 352 -26.29 8.85 3.18
C ASN A 352 -27.54 9.72 3.30
N ASP A 353 -27.38 10.91 3.88
CA ASP A 353 -28.47 11.91 3.95
C ASP A 353 -28.55 12.79 2.70
N TYR A 354 -27.45 12.91 1.96
CA TYR A 354 -27.30 13.81 0.83
C TYR A 354 -27.05 13.04 -0.47
N PHE A 355 -27.75 13.45 -1.53
CA PHE A 355 -27.68 12.87 -2.87
C PHE A 355 -27.40 13.98 -3.90
N ASP A 356 -26.31 14.70 -3.68
CA ASP A 356 -25.88 15.84 -4.49
C ASP A 356 -24.34 15.95 -4.49
N SER A 357 -23.80 16.86 -5.31
CA SER A 357 -22.36 17.14 -5.40
C SER A 357 -21.92 18.33 -4.50
N GLN A 358 -22.52 18.48 -3.32
CA GLN A 358 -22.31 19.65 -2.44
C GLN A 358 -21.70 19.28 -1.08
N SER A 359 -21.10 18.10 -0.92
CA SER A 359 -20.56 17.66 0.37
C SER A 359 -19.28 18.35 0.77
N ALA A 360 -18.34 18.51 -0.15
CA ALA A 360 -17.18 19.36 0.09
C ALA A 360 -17.63 20.78 0.46
N ARG A 361 -18.65 21.31 -0.22
CA ARG A 361 -19.20 22.63 0.08
C ARG A 361 -19.81 22.72 1.47
N ARG A 362 -20.68 21.78 1.87
CA ARG A 362 -21.29 21.74 3.20
C ARG A 362 -20.22 21.69 4.30
N VAL A 363 -19.18 20.87 4.12
CA VAL A 363 -18.04 20.80 5.06
C VAL A 363 -17.29 22.13 5.13
N THR A 364 -16.96 22.73 3.98
CA THR A 364 -16.23 24.00 3.98
C THR A 364 -17.07 25.18 4.48
N GLU A 365 -18.39 25.20 4.27
CA GLU A 365 -19.28 26.24 4.82
C GLU A 365 -19.45 26.08 6.34
N PHE A 366 -19.42 24.86 6.86
CA PHE A 366 -19.48 24.57 8.29
C PHE A 366 -18.24 25.10 9.03
N TYR A 367 -17.03 24.84 8.51
CA TYR A 367 -15.78 25.28 9.15
C TYR A 367 -15.34 26.70 8.74
N TYR A 368 -15.72 27.13 7.53
CA TYR A 368 -15.36 28.45 6.98
C TYR A 368 -16.60 29.18 6.45
N PRO A 369 -17.51 29.62 7.34
CA PRO A 369 -18.68 30.38 6.93
C PRO A 369 -18.29 31.72 6.31
N PRO A 370 -19.13 32.32 5.43
CA PRO A 370 -18.82 33.60 4.80
C PRO A 370 -18.42 34.69 5.82
N GLY A 371 -17.29 35.35 5.56
CA GLY A 371 -16.76 36.43 6.41
C GLY A 371 -15.92 35.99 7.62
N CYS A 372 -15.66 34.68 7.81
CA CYS A 372 -14.87 34.21 8.95
C CYS A 372 -13.35 34.40 8.80
N LEU A 373 -12.84 34.64 7.59
CA LEU A 373 -11.42 34.85 7.31
C LEU A 373 -11.20 36.25 6.72
N SER A 374 -10.40 37.09 7.40
CA SER A 374 -10.03 38.42 6.91
C SER A 374 -8.79 38.36 5.99
N THR A 375 -8.83 39.04 4.85
CA THR A 375 -7.70 39.11 3.88
C THR A 375 -6.46 39.84 4.43
N GLU A 376 -6.56 40.52 5.57
CA GLU A 376 -5.46 41.30 6.17
C GLU A 376 -4.42 40.43 6.91
N ASN A 377 -4.74 39.17 7.24
CA ASN A 377 -3.87 38.26 8.01
C ASN A 377 -2.89 37.43 7.17
N VAL A 378 -2.89 37.58 5.84
CA VAL A 378 -2.17 36.70 4.89
C VAL A 378 -0.70 37.15 4.67
N ALA A 379 -0.32 38.36 5.09
CA ALA A 379 0.98 38.96 4.80
C ALA A 379 2.04 38.71 5.90
N GLY A 380 2.44 37.47 6.10
CA GLY A 380 3.54 37.19 7.03
C GLY A 380 4.02 35.76 6.94
N ASP A 381 4.85 35.44 5.94
CA ASP A 381 5.83 34.34 5.98
C ASP A 381 6.70 34.28 4.70
N ALA A 382 6.88 35.40 3.97
CA ALA A 382 7.80 35.46 2.83
C ALA A 382 9.29 35.58 3.23
N ASN A 383 9.63 35.62 4.53
CA ASN A 383 10.97 36.00 4.99
C ASN A 383 11.58 35.11 6.09
N THR A 384 11.24 33.82 6.12
CA THR A 384 12.05 32.82 6.85
C THR A 384 12.33 31.65 5.94
N PHE A 385 13.62 31.39 5.68
CA PHE A 385 14.21 30.50 4.67
C PHE A 385 14.39 31.10 3.26
N ALA A 386 15.02 32.27 3.18
CA ALA A 386 15.78 32.65 1.99
C ALA A 386 17.03 31.73 1.89
N GLY A 387 16.90 30.62 1.17
CA GLY A 387 17.99 29.65 1.07
C GLY A 387 17.69 28.37 0.29
N ALA A 388 16.94 28.41 -0.80
CA ALA A 388 16.97 27.37 -1.82
C ALA A 388 16.49 27.95 -3.17
N LYS A 389 17.42 28.02 -4.12
CA LYS A 389 17.15 28.48 -5.48
C LYS A 389 16.26 27.47 -6.23
N ASN A 390 15.25 28.02 -6.90
CA ASN A 390 14.60 27.60 -8.15
C ASN A 390 14.82 26.14 -8.62
N VAL A 391 13.72 25.39 -8.69
CA VAL A 391 13.45 24.49 -9.81
C VAL A 391 12.03 24.82 -10.30
N PRO A 392 11.80 25.11 -11.60
CA PRO A 392 10.51 25.59 -12.08
C PRO A 392 9.47 24.48 -12.12
N GLY A 393 8.23 24.83 -11.79
CA GLY A 393 7.05 24.07 -12.16
C GLY A 393 6.60 24.48 -13.55
N ASP A 394 6.28 23.50 -14.39
CA ASP A 394 5.64 23.73 -15.68
C ASP A 394 4.17 23.33 -15.58
N ALA A 395 3.32 24.34 -15.61
CA ALA A 395 1.93 24.24 -16.01
C ALA A 395 1.79 24.75 -17.45
N ASN A 396 1.01 24.01 -18.24
CA ASN A 396 0.45 24.33 -19.56
C ASN A 396 1.38 24.39 -20.78
N THR A 397 1.19 23.41 -21.67
CA THR A 397 1.01 23.66 -23.11
C THR A 397 0.02 22.64 -23.72
N PHE A 398 -1.20 23.08 -23.96
CA PHE A 398 -2.05 22.55 -25.04
C PHE A 398 -1.58 23.20 -26.35
N ALA A 399 -1.08 22.41 -27.31
CA ALA A 399 -1.08 22.76 -28.72
C ALA A 399 -0.79 21.54 -29.62
N SER A 400 -1.77 21.28 -30.51
CA SER A 400 -1.68 20.77 -31.89
C SER A 400 -0.94 19.46 -32.20
N ALA A 401 -1.73 18.51 -32.71
CA ALA A 401 -1.31 17.43 -33.58
C ALA A 401 -0.70 17.96 -34.90
N GLU A 402 0.41 17.35 -35.34
CA GLU A 402 0.59 16.74 -36.68
C GLU A 402 2.05 16.28 -36.91
N ASN A 403 2.17 15.08 -37.50
CA ASN A 403 3.29 14.54 -38.29
C ASN A 403 4.64 14.18 -37.61
N VAL A 404 4.79 12.90 -37.24
CA VAL A 404 5.91 12.04 -37.71
C VAL A 404 5.39 10.60 -37.85
N ALA A 405 5.16 10.17 -39.09
CA ALA A 405 4.99 8.76 -39.44
C ALA A 405 6.36 8.19 -39.81
N GLY A 406 6.84 7.21 -39.06
CA GLY A 406 8.08 6.49 -39.33
C GLY A 406 8.45 5.56 -38.18
N ASP A 407 8.31 4.26 -38.42
CA ASP A 407 8.81 3.13 -37.62
C ASP A 407 8.13 2.85 -36.26
N ALA A 408 6.83 2.54 -36.30
CA ALA A 408 6.05 2.07 -35.15
C ALA A 408 6.24 0.58 -34.80
N ASN A 409 6.78 -0.25 -35.72
CA ASN A 409 6.81 -1.71 -35.51
C ASN A 409 8.02 -2.20 -34.69
N THR A 410 9.16 -1.51 -34.71
CA THR A 410 10.34 -1.91 -33.90
C THR A 410 10.22 -1.50 -32.44
N PHE A 411 9.47 -0.42 -32.15
CA PHE A 411 9.16 0.00 -30.79
C PHE A 411 8.06 -0.86 -30.18
N ALA A 412 7.02 -1.24 -30.95
CA ALA A 412 5.93 -2.08 -30.45
C ALA A 412 6.42 -3.46 -30.00
N ASP A 413 7.27 -4.13 -30.77
CA ASP A 413 7.77 -5.47 -30.41
C ASP A 413 8.72 -5.41 -29.20
N ALA A 414 9.58 -4.39 -29.12
CA ALA A 414 10.45 -4.16 -27.96
C ALA A 414 9.67 -3.69 -26.71
N GLU A 415 8.53 -3.03 -26.88
CA GLU A 415 7.65 -2.57 -25.81
C GLU A 415 6.68 -3.67 -25.35
N ILE A 416 6.32 -4.61 -26.22
CA ILE A 416 5.56 -5.84 -25.91
C ILE A 416 6.44 -6.82 -25.14
N GLU A 417 7.68 -7.09 -25.57
CA GLU A 417 8.65 -7.88 -24.78
C GLU A 417 8.99 -7.22 -23.44
N ARG A 418 8.96 -5.88 -23.37
CA ARG A 418 9.19 -5.13 -22.12
C ARG A 418 7.93 -5.10 -21.23
N LYS A 419 6.72 -5.13 -21.79
CA LYS A 419 5.43 -5.19 -21.07
C LYS A 419 5.14 -6.58 -20.48
N ASP A 420 5.52 -7.66 -21.16
CA ASP A 420 5.41 -9.02 -20.61
C ASP A 420 6.39 -9.25 -19.45
N ARG A 421 7.55 -8.58 -19.44
CA ARG A 421 8.48 -8.61 -18.31
C ARG A 421 8.03 -7.79 -17.09
N ILE A 422 7.15 -6.80 -17.27
CA ILE A 422 6.68 -5.90 -16.18
C ILE A 422 5.70 -6.60 -15.21
N HIS A 423 5.25 -7.82 -15.51
CA HIS A 423 4.29 -8.55 -14.66
C HIS A 423 4.88 -9.68 -13.80
N ASN A 424 6.19 -9.96 -13.87
CA ASN A 424 6.79 -10.99 -13.02
C ASN A 424 7.38 -10.42 -11.73
N MET A 425 6.90 -10.93 -10.59
CA MET A 425 7.47 -10.66 -9.28
C MET A 425 8.93 -11.11 -9.25
N LYS A 426 9.85 -10.27 -8.77
CA LYS A 426 11.23 -10.70 -8.44
C LYS A 426 11.37 -10.98 -6.95
N ILE A 427 12.23 -11.92 -6.57
CA ILE A 427 12.52 -12.19 -5.16
C ILE A 427 13.94 -11.69 -4.85
N ILE A 428 14.09 -10.86 -3.82
CA ILE A 428 15.39 -10.48 -3.27
C ILE A 428 15.46 -11.04 -1.86
N ALA A 429 16.28 -12.07 -1.67
CA ALA A 429 16.40 -12.76 -0.41
C ALA A 429 17.80 -12.61 0.21
N GLY A 430 17.81 -12.20 1.47
CA GLY A 430 19.02 -12.12 2.28
C GLY A 430 19.12 -13.34 3.18
N LEU A 431 20.25 -14.03 3.17
CA LEU A 431 20.46 -15.18 4.03
C LEU A 431 20.94 -14.78 5.43
N GLY A 432 20.52 -15.55 6.43
CA GLY A 432 20.84 -15.36 7.83
C GLY A 432 20.18 -16.44 8.68
N ASN A 433 20.49 -16.46 9.98
CA ASN A 433 19.80 -17.28 10.97
C ASN A 433 18.77 -16.45 11.77
N PRO A 434 17.59 -17.02 12.08
CA PRO A 434 16.56 -16.40 12.90
C PRO A 434 16.95 -16.42 14.38
N THR A 435 16.35 -15.55 15.20
CA THR A 435 16.59 -15.29 16.66
C THR A 435 17.65 -14.24 16.97
N ASP A 436 17.48 -13.55 18.11
CA ASP A 436 18.28 -12.38 18.50
C ASP A 436 19.77 -12.69 18.70
N GLN A 437 20.12 -13.92 19.07
CA GLN A 437 21.51 -14.34 19.29
C GLN A 437 22.39 -14.24 18.03
N TYR A 438 21.81 -14.23 16.83
CA TYR A 438 22.56 -14.12 15.57
C TYR A 438 22.55 -12.70 14.99
N LYS A 439 21.87 -11.75 15.64
CA LYS A 439 21.78 -10.37 15.19
C LYS A 439 23.17 -9.73 15.21
N GLY A 440 23.61 -9.17 14.08
CA GLY A 440 24.93 -8.54 14.00
C GLY A 440 26.09 -9.51 13.73
N THR A 441 25.82 -10.80 13.49
CA THR A 441 26.87 -11.79 13.15
C THR A 441 27.24 -11.72 11.67
N ARG A 442 28.43 -12.22 11.31
CA ARG A 442 28.89 -12.27 9.91
C ARG A 442 27.92 -13.02 9.00
N HIS A 443 27.35 -14.13 9.50
CA HIS A 443 26.40 -14.95 8.75
C HIS A 443 25.02 -14.31 8.52
N ASN A 444 24.71 -13.23 9.25
CA ASN A 444 23.47 -12.48 9.11
C ASN A 444 23.61 -11.26 8.19
N VAL A 445 24.73 -11.13 7.46
CA VAL A 445 24.92 -10.01 6.52
C VAL A 445 23.85 -9.94 5.43
N GLY A 446 23.31 -11.08 4.99
CA GLY A 446 22.19 -11.09 4.04
C GLY A 446 20.94 -10.46 4.65
N PHE A 447 20.60 -10.75 5.91
CA PHE A 447 19.52 -10.06 6.62
C PHE A 447 19.79 -8.57 6.75
N MET A 448 21.02 -8.17 7.08
CA MET A 448 21.40 -6.75 7.15
C MET A 448 21.25 -6.05 5.81
N ALA A 449 21.55 -6.73 4.70
CA ALA A 449 21.34 -6.20 3.36
C ALA A 449 19.84 -6.03 3.05
N ILE A 450 18.99 -6.97 3.48
CA ILE A 450 17.53 -6.82 3.34
C ILE A 450 16.99 -5.71 4.24
N ASP A 451 17.50 -5.55 5.45
CA ASP A 451 17.14 -4.43 6.33
C ASP A 451 17.54 -3.11 5.67
N ARG A 452 18.75 -3.01 5.11
CA ARG A 452 19.22 -1.83 4.38
C ARG A 452 18.39 -1.56 3.12
N LEU A 453 17.97 -2.60 2.39
CA LEU A 453 17.07 -2.49 1.23
C LEU A 453 15.66 -2.04 1.64
N SER A 454 15.09 -2.67 2.66
CA SER A 454 13.81 -2.34 3.28
C SER A 454 13.78 -0.87 3.67
N ASP A 455 14.81 -0.44 4.40
CA ASP A 455 14.98 0.95 4.78
C ASP A 455 15.11 1.81 3.51
N ALA A 456 16.12 1.60 2.67
CA ALA A 456 16.39 2.45 1.50
C ALA A 456 15.21 2.61 0.52
N LEU A 457 14.30 1.64 0.45
CA LEU A 457 13.22 1.58 -0.53
C LEU A 457 11.82 1.75 0.06
N GLY A 458 11.69 1.88 1.38
CA GLY A 458 10.37 2.01 2.04
C GLY A 458 9.54 0.72 2.03
N ILE A 459 10.16 -0.44 1.83
CA ILE A 459 9.46 -1.73 1.72
C ILE A 459 9.46 -2.42 3.08
N ALA A 460 8.37 -2.29 3.85
CA ALA A 460 8.27 -2.90 5.17
C ALA A 460 8.33 -4.44 5.13
N VAL A 461 9.39 -5.03 5.71
CA VAL A 461 9.56 -6.49 5.84
C VAL A 461 8.99 -6.97 7.18
N ASN A 462 7.66 -7.04 7.27
CA ASN A 462 6.92 -7.32 8.51
C ASN A 462 5.85 -8.41 8.38
N GLN A 463 5.70 -9.03 7.21
CA GLN A 463 4.78 -10.14 7.00
C GLN A 463 5.47 -11.48 7.24
N HIS A 464 4.77 -12.47 7.79
CA HIS A 464 5.29 -13.82 7.96
C HIS A 464 4.72 -14.76 6.90
N LYS A 465 5.49 -15.02 5.83
CA LYS A 465 5.08 -15.89 4.71
C LYS A 465 6.24 -16.77 4.24
N HIS A 466 5.96 -17.95 3.70
CA HIS A 466 6.98 -18.85 3.12
C HIS A 466 8.12 -19.23 4.08
N LYS A 467 7.81 -19.38 5.37
CA LYS A 467 8.82 -19.57 6.44
C LYS A 467 9.85 -18.43 6.47
N ALA A 468 9.46 -17.21 6.11
CA ALA A 468 10.29 -16.02 6.07
C ALA A 468 9.55 -14.81 6.63
N MET A 469 10.32 -13.77 6.97
CA MET A 469 9.79 -12.42 7.10
C MET A 469 9.90 -11.73 5.75
N THR A 470 8.80 -11.18 5.25
CA THR A 470 8.68 -10.67 3.88
C THR A 470 8.07 -9.28 3.83
N GLY A 471 8.43 -8.53 2.80
CA GLY A 471 7.84 -7.24 2.44
C GLY A 471 7.72 -7.13 0.93
N SER A 472 6.59 -6.62 0.42
CA SER A 472 6.38 -6.42 -1.02
C SER A 472 6.41 -4.95 -1.35
N GLY A 473 7.02 -4.59 -2.48
CA GLY A 473 7.05 -3.22 -2.97
C GLY A 473 7.50 -3.16 -4.43
N PHE A 474 7.97 -1.99 -4.85
CA PHE A 474 8.44 -1.77 -6.21
C PHE A 474 9.87 -1.24 -6.19
N ILE A 475 10.74 -1.80 -7.04
CA ILE A 475 12.09 -1.32 -7.30
C ILE A 475 12.20 -1.06 -8.80
N ALA A 476 12.53 0.19 -9.18
CA ALA A 476 12.65 0.59 -10.59
C ALA A 476 11.42 0.20 -11.46
N GLY A 477 10.22 0.27 -10.87
CA GLY A 477 8.97 -0.11 -11.53
C GLY A 477 8.69 -1.62 -11.59
N GLN A 478 9.59 -2.48 -11.10
CA GLN A 478 9.40 -3.92 -11.00
C GLN A 478 8.87 -4.30 -9.61
N ARG A 479 7.87 -5.18 -9.58
CA ARG A 479 7.33 -5.70 -8.31
C ARG A 479 8.35 -6.63 -7.67
N VAL A 480 8.71 -6.38 -6.42
CA VAL A 480 9.71 -7.17 -5.69
C VAL A 480 9.18 -7.67 -4.35
N LEU A 481 9.63 -8.86 -3.98
CA LEU A 481 9.50 -9.43 -2.65
C LEU A 481 10.86 -9.40 -1.96
N LEU A 482 10.99 -8.57 -0.92
CA LEU A 482 12.11 -8.64 0.01
C LEU A 482 11.86 -9.75 1.02
N MET A 483 12.89 -10.57 1.27
CA MET A 483 12.71 -11.81 2.04
C MET A 483 13.89 -12.10 2.97
N LYS A 484 13.57 -12.41 4.24
CA LYS A 484 14.49 -12.94 5.25
C LYS A 484 14.00 -14.32 5.71
N PRO A 485 14.53 -15.44 5.15
CA PRO A 485 14.16 -16.79 5.57
C PRO A 485 14.29 -17.00 7.08
N LEU A 486 13.21 -17.37 7.77
CA LEU A 486 13.19 -17.65 9.21
C LEU A 486 13.48 -19.13 9.51
N THR A 487 14.05 -19.85 8.54
CA THR A 487 14.66 -21.17 8.73
C THR A 487 16.12 -21.01 9.16
N TYR A 488 16.74 -22.04 9.75
CA TYR A 488 18.20 -22.05 9.89
C TYR A 488 18.89 -22.02 8.52
N MET A 489 20.12 -21.52 8.47
CA MET A 489 20.87 -21.27 7.24
C MET A 489 20.94 -22.47 6.30
N ASN A 490 21.13 -23.69 6.83
CA ASN A 490 21.19 -24.91 6.04
C ASN A 490 19.83 -25.35 5.43
N LEU A 491 18.73 -24.71 5.85
CA LEU A 491 17.36 -24.97 5.40
C LEU A 491 16.77 -23.80 4.60
N SER A 492 17.56 -22.76 4.29
CA SER A 492 17.09 -21.59 3.54
C SER A 492 16.42 -21.92 2.20
N GLY A 493 16.84 -23.01 1.54
CA GLY A 493 16.24 -23.47 0.29
C GLY A 493 14.76 -23.84 0.42
N GLU A 494 14.30 -24.33 1.57
CA GLU A 494 12.88 -24.63 1.80
C GLU A 494 12.03 -23.36 1.71
N SER A 495 12.54 -22.28 2.29
CA SER A 495 11.87 -20.99 2.33
C SER A 495 11.86 -20.34 0.94
N ILE A 496 13.04 -20.26 0.29
CA ILE A 496 13.18 -19.69 -1.06
C ILE A 496 12.30 -20.44 -2.07
N ARG A 497 12.30 -21.78 -2.02
CA ARG A 497 11.48 -22.60 -2.91
C ARG A 497 9.98 -22.38 -2.68
N ALA A 498 9.55 -22.31 -1.42
CA ALA A 498 8.16 -22.03 -1.09
C ALA A 498 7.69 -20.65 -1.60
N ALA A 499 8.56 -19.64 -1.60
CA ALA A 499 8.26 -18.33 -2.18
C ALA A 499 8.25 -18.37 -3.72
N ALA A 500 9.26 -19.00 -4.33
CA ALA A 500 9.36 -19.14 -5.79
C ALA A 500 8.13 -19.88 -6.38
N ASP A 501 7.73 -21.00 -5.78
CA ASP A 501 6.57 -21.78 -6.23
C ASP A 501 5.24 -21.02 -6.07
N PHE A 502 5.14 -20.18 -5.02
CA PHE A 502 3.95 -19.39 -4.75
C PHE A 502 3.80 -18.21 -5.73
N TYR A 503 4.85 -17.42 -5.86
CA TYR A 503 4.88 -16.23 -6.72
C TYR A 503 5.16 -16.55 -8.19
N LYS A 504 5.44 -17.82 -8.53
CA LYS A 504 5.78 -18.27 -9.90
C LYS A 504 7.00 -17.53 -10.45
N VAL A 505 8.03 -17.46 -9.61
CA VAL A 505 9.28 -16.75 -9.92
C VAL A 505 10.30 -17.78 -10.36
N GLU A 506 10.79 -17.65 -11.58
CA GLU A 506 11.86 -18.48 -12.11
C GLU A 506 13.20 -18.15 -11.41
N PRO A 507 14.13 -19.11 -11.30
CA PRO A 507 15.40 -18.90 -10.60
C PRO A 507 16.20 -17.66 -11.06
N GLU A 508 16.11 -17.29 -12.33
CA GLU A 508 16.75 -16.12 -12.92
C GLU A 508 16.26 -14.79 -12.31
N ASP A 509 15.05 -14.77 -11.76
CA ASP A 509 14.42 -13.61 -11.10
C ASP A 509 14.55 -13.64 -9.57
N ILE A 510 15.35 -14.57 -9.03
CA ILE A 510 15.65 -14.70 -7.61
C ILE A 510 17.07 -14.22 -7.32
N LEU A 511 17.20 -13.04 -6.72
CA LEU A 511 18.45 -12.50 -6.23
C LEU A 511 18.74 -12.97 -4.81
N ILE A 512 19.87 -13.65 -4.60
CA ILE A 512 20.32 -14.10 -3.27
C ILE A 512 21.51 -13.25 -2.78
N ILE A 513 21.39 -12.68 -1.57
CA ILE A 513 22.44 -11.91 -0.89
C ILE A 513 22.95 -12.68 0.32
N TYR A 514 24.25 -12.95 0.40
CA TYR A 514 24.84 -13.79 1.45
C TYR A 514 26.31 -13.49 1.72
N ASP A 515 26.84 -13.98 2.85
CA ASP A 515 28.23 -13.81 3.26
C ASP A 515 29.23 -14.66 2.44
N ASP A 516 30.44 -14.14 2.35
CA ASP A 516 31.55 -14.79 1.69
C ASP A 516 32.88 -14.52 2.38
N ILE A 517 33.41 -15.57 3.00
CA ILE A 517 34.70 -15.54 3.70
C ILE A 517 35.89 -15.30 2.76
N SER A 518 35.75 -15.56 1.46
CA SER A 518 36.84 -15.37 0.49
C SER A 518 37.01 -13.91 0.03
N LEU A 519 36.15 -13.01 0.52
CA LEU A 519 36.16 -11.59 0.21
C LEU A 519 36.35 -10.80 1.51
N GLU A 520 37.22 -9.80 1.48
CA GLU A 520 37.41 -8.88 2.61
C GLU A 520 36.16 -8.02 2.85
N PRO A 521 35.90 -7.56 4.09
CA PRO A 521 34.81 -6.62 4.35
C PRO A 521 34.93 -5.38 3.46
N GLY A 522 33.79 -4.81 3.03
CA GLY A 522 33.77 -3.73 2.03
C GLY A 522 33.71 -4.19 0.56
N MET A 523 33.98 -5.47 0.28
CA MET A 523 33.99 -6.02 -1.08
C MET A 523 32.69 -6.75 -1.43
N LEU A 524 32.21 -6.56 -2.65
CA LEU A 524 31.08 -7.30 -3.23
C LEU A 524 31.51 -8.08 -4.47
N ARG A 525 30.96 -9.27 -4.64
CA ARG A 525 31.09 -10.05 -5.88
C ARG A 525 29.71 -10.43 -6.39
N ILE A 526 29.37 -9.95 -7.58
CA ILE A 526 28.05 -10.17 -8.19
C ILE A 526 28.18 -11.22 -9.29
N ARG A 527 27.27 -12.20 -9.33
CA ARG A 527 27.30 -13.28 -10.33
C ARG A 527 25.90 -13.68 -10.78
N LYS A 528 25.75 -14.00 -12.07
CA LYS A 528 24.53 -14.57 -12.66
C LYS A 528 24.30 -16.04 -12.28
N LYS A 529 25.40 -16.80 -12.07
CA LYS A 529 25.37 -18.23 -11.74
C LYS A 529 26.60 -18.70 -10.95
N GLY A 530 26.57 -19.92 -10.42
CA GLY A 530 27.75 -20.60 -9.86
C GLY A 530 27.48 -21.57 -8.71
N SER A 531 28.50 -22.33 -8.34
CA SER A 531 28.40 -23.31 -7.24
C SER A 531 28.26 -22.65 -5.86
N ALA A 532 27.88 -23.44 -4.86
CA ALA A 532 27.69 -22.95 -3.50
C ALA A 532 28.96 -22.44 -2.80
N GLY A 533 30.16 -22.74 -3.31
CA GLY A 533 31.42 -22.27 -2.72
C GLY A 533 31.61 -22.69 -1.25
N GLY A 534 30.97 -23.77 -0.81
CA GLY A 534 30.97 -24.24 0.58
C GLY A 534 29.86 -23.68 1.47
N HIS A 535 29.15 -22.62 1.05
CA HIS A 535 28.11 -21.96 1.85
C HIS A 535 26.83 -22.80 1.99
N ASN A 536 26.41 -23.12 3.22
CA ASN A 536 25.33 -24.06 3.48
C ASN A 536 23.95 -23.56 3.00
N GLY A 537 23.67 -22.26 3.09
CA GLY A 537 22.43 -21.70 2.54
C GLY A 537 22.33 -21.79 1.03
N ILE A 538 23.45 -21.62 0.31
CA ILE A 538 23.45 -21.72 -1.15
C ILE A 538 23.35 -23.19 -1.57
N LYS A 539 23.99 -24.12 -0.85
CA LYS A 539 23.79 -25.56 -1.06
C LYS A 539 22.31 -25.93 -0.92
N SER A 540 21.65 -25.40 0.10
CA SER A 540 20.22 -25.62 0.34
C SER A 540 19.36 -25.08 -0.80
N ILE A 541 19.62 -23.85 -1.26
CA ILE A 541 18.87 -23.23 -2.35
C ILE A 541 19.06 -23.97 -3.67
N ILE A 542 20.30 -24.31 -4.05
CA ILE A 542 20.58 -25.09 -5.27
C ILE A 542 19.85 -26.44 -5.24
N LYS A 543 19.85 -27.12 -4.08
CA LYS A 543 19.13 -28.38 -3.91
C LYS A 543 17.62 -28.24 -4.14
N HIS A 544 17.00 -27.16 -3.64
CA HIS A 544 15.55 -26.99 -3.72
C HIS A 544 15.08 -26.35 -5.03
N LEU A 545 15.84 -25.44 -5.62
CA LEU A 545 15.53 -24.86 -6.94
C LEU A 545 15.89 -25.83 -8.09
N GLY A 546 16.80 -26.77 -7.86
CA GLY A 546 17.22 -27.75 -8.87
C GLY A 546 18.24 -27.22 -9.88
N CYS A 547 18.72 -25.98 -9.72
CA CYS A 547 19.72 -25.37 -10.57
C CYS A 547 20.63 -24.42 -9.76
N ASP A 548 21.72 -23.98 -10.38
CA ASP A 548 22.64 -22.97 -9.84
C ASP A 548 22.65 -21.68 -10.66
N THR A 549 21.60 -21.45 -11.46
CA THR A 549 21.40 -20.28 -12.33
C THR A 549 20.45 -19.31 -11.66
N PHE A 550 20.99 -18.36 -10.90
CA PHE A 550 20.22 -17.30 -10.23
C PHE A 550 21.15 -16.14 -9.82
N PRO A 551 20.74 -14.88 -9.94
CA PRO A 551 21.55 -13.74 -9.50
C PRO A 551 21.99 -13.85 -8.04
N ARG A 552 23.22 -13.45 -7.74
CA ARG A 552 23.72 -13.41 -6.36
C ARG A 552 24.69 -12.27 -6.10
N ILE A 553 24.55 -11.66 -4.92
CA ILE A 553 25.50 -10.70 -4.36
C ILE A 553 26.20 -11.39 -3.19
N ARG A 554 27.50 -11.61 -3.32
CA ARG A 554 28.37 -12.12 -2.25
C ARG A 554 28.95 -10.92 -1.51
N VAL A 555 28.71 -10.85 -0.21
CA VAL A 555 29.21 -9.78 0.66
C VAL A 555 30.42 -10.30 1.42
N GLY A 556 31.55 -9.61 1.30
CA GLY A 556 32.76 -10.00 1.99
C GLY A 556 32.65 -9.84 3.49
N ILE A 557 33.03 -10.89 4.21
CA ILE A 557 33.04 -10.91 5.68
C ILE A 557 34.46 -11.08 6.26
N GLY A 558 35.47 -11.12 5.38
CA GLY A 558 36.87 -11.31 5.73
C GLY A 558 37.22 -12.73 6.14
N GLY A 559 38.52 -13.03 6.17
CA GLY A 559 39.01 -14.22 6.87
C GLY A 559 40.43 -14.66 6.50
N GLU A 560 41.44 -14.15 7.21
CA GLU A 560 42.44 -15.06 7.77
C GLU A 560 41.87 -15.57 9.10
N LYS A 561 41.38 -16.81 9.10
CA LYS A 561 41.06 -17.49 10.34
C LYS A 561 42.32 -17.50 11.21
N HIS A 562 42.19 -17.27 12.51
CA HIS A 562 43.28 -17.64 13.41
C HIS A 562 43.57 -19.13 13.25
N PRO A 563 44.85 -19.57 13.19
CA PRO A 563 45.18 -20.98 13.07
C PRO A 563 44.45 -21.79 14.15
N GLY A 564 43.54 -22.68 13.74
CA GLY A 564 42.72 -23.51 14.63
C GLY A 564 41.28 -23.05 14.91
N GLN A 565 40.83 -21.89 14.42
CA GLN A 565 39.45 -21.43 14.60
C GLN A 565 38.47 -22.16 13.67
N ASP A 566 37.37 -22.67 14.21
CA ASP A 566 36.30 -23.29 13.42
C ASP A 566 35.63 -22.24 12.51
N LEU A 567 35.26 -22.65 11.28
CA LEU A 567 34.50 -21.82 10.35
C LEU A 567 33.18 -21.37 10.96
N ALA A 568 32.49 -22.28 11.67
CA ALA A 568 31.19 -22.01 12.27
C ALA A 568 31.29 -20.89 13.31
N ASP A 569 32.28 -20.95 14.20
CA ASP A 569 32.52 -19.92 15.21
C ASP A 569 32.86 -18.57 14.59
N TYR A 570 33.63 -18.55 13.50
CA TYR A 570 33.98 -17.31 12.81
C TYR A 570 32.76 -16.62 12.20
N VAL A 571 31.93 -17.36 11.45
CA VAL A 571 30.75 -16.78 10.78
C VAL A 571 29.63 -16.39 11.77
N LEU A 572 29.56 -17.06 12.92
CA LEU A 572 28.66 -16.69 14.01
C LEU A 572 29.23 -15.58 14.90
N GLY A 573 30.47 -15.14 14.68
CA GLY A 573 31.08 -14.01 15.37
C GLY A 573 30.61 -12.65 14.84
N HIS A 574 30.86 -11.59 15.62
CA HIS A 574 30.56 -10.20 15.25
C HIS A 574 31.74 -9.50 14.58
N PHE A 575 31.42 -8.48 13.77
CA PHE A 575 32.39 -7.57 13.16
C PHE A 575 32.98 -6.62 14.21
N SER A 576 34.28 -6.30 14.05
CA SER A 576 34.95 -5.21 14.76
C SER A 576 34.39 -3.85 14.34
N ALA A 577 34.75 -2.77 15.04
CA ALA A 577 34.30 -1.43 14.68
C ALA A 577 34.75 -1.01 13.26
N GLU A 578 36.00 -1.32 12.91
CA GLU A 578 36.57 -1.05 11.59
C GLU A 578 35.88 -1.89 10.50
N GLU A 579 35.66 -3.18 10.76
CA GLU A 579 34.96 -4.05 9.82
C GLU A 579 33.50 -3.63 9.62
N LYS A 580 32.84 -3.07 10.65
CA LYS A 580 31.47 -2.56 10.54
C LYS A 580 31.36 -1.37 9.59
N GLU A 581 32.32 -0.45 9.62
CA GLU A 581 32.35 0.70 8.69
C GLU A 581 32.50 0.23 7.24
N GLN A 582 33.43 -0.71 7.01
CA GLN A 582 33.61 -1.34 5.71
C GLN A 582 32.37 -2.11 5.26
N LEU A 583 31.72 -2.82 6.19
CA LEU A 583 30.48 -3.53 5.93
C LEU A 583 29.34 -2.59 5.55
N ASP A 584 29.18 -1.47 6.26
CA ASP A 584 28.15 -0.48 5.97
C ASP A 584 28.28 0.06 4.54
N GLU A 585 29.50 0.33 4.09
CA GLU A 585 29.78 0.72 2.71
C GLU A 585 29.44 -0.40 1.71
N ALA A 586 29.73 -1.66 2.05
CA ALA A 586 29.36 -2.82 1.23
C ALA A 586 27.84 -2.99 1.12
N LEU A 587 27.10 -2.80 2.21
CA LEU A 587 25.64 -2.89 2.23
C LEU A 587 25.00 -1.79 1.39
N ASP A 588 25.54 -0.57 1.42
CA ASP A 588 25.06 0.52 0.55
C ASP A 588 25.32 0.24 -0.94
N LYS A 589 26.47 -0.38 -1.26
CA LYS A 589 26.74 -0.87 -2.63
C LYS A 589 25.80 -2.01 -3.01
N ALA A 590 25.47 -2.90 -2.06
CA ALA A 590 24.58 -4.03 -2.30
C ALA A 590 23.15 -3.57 -2.61
N VAL A 591 22.66 -2.52 -1.96
CA VAL A 591 21.38 -1.88 -2.30
C VAL A 591 21.39 -1.41 -3.75
N LYS A 592 22.37 -0.60 -4.15
CA LYS A 592 22.45 -0.06 -5.52
C LYS A 592 22.60 -1.17 -6.56
N ALA A 593 23.35 -2.22 -6.23
CA ALA A 593 23.48 -3.40 -7.08
C ALA A 593 22.15 -4.15 -7.22
N ALA A 594 21.42 -4.35 -6.12
CA ALA A 594 20.13 -5.03 -6.14
C ALA A 594 19.07 -4.23 -6.92
N GLU A 595 19.10 -2.90 -6.88
CA GLU A 595 18.24 -2.05 -7.71
C GLU A 595 18.49 -2.23 -9.21
N LEU A 596 19.75 -2.22 -9.62
CA LEU A 596 20.12 -2.49 -11.01
C LEU A 596 19.71 -3.91 -11.43
N ILE A 597 19.93 -4.92 -10.58
CA ILE A 597 19.53 -6.30 -10.87
C ILE A 597 18.00 -6.40 -10.97
N ALA A 598 17.25 -5.72 -10.11
CA ALA A 598 15.79 -5.67 -10.20
C ALA A 598 15.31 -5.00 -11.50
N ALA A 599 16.06 -4.04 -12.02
CA ALA A 599 15.83 -3.40 -13.32
C ALA A 599 16.32 -4.22 -14.54
N ASP A 600 16.75 -5.47 -14.35
CA ASP A 600 17.37 -6.34 -15.36
C ASP A 600 18.74 -5.86 -15.88
N GLU A 601 19.42 -4.97 -15.15
CA GLU A 601 20.72 -4.38 -15.48
C GLU A 601 21.88 -5.04 -14.70
N ILE A 602 21.86 -6.37 -14.58
CA ILE A 602 22.86 -7.12 -13.79
C ILE A 602 24.31 -6.95 -14.31
N ASP A 603 24.51 -6.78 -15.62
CA ASP A 603 25.85 -6.55 -16.17
C ASP A 603 26.40 -5.19 -15.70
N GLU A 604 25.55 -4.18 -15.59
CA GLU A 604 25.94 -2.88 -15.06
C GLU A 604 26.19 -2.94 -13.56
N ALA A 605 25.36 -3.68 -12.81
CA ALA A 605 25.62 -3.96 -11.40
C ALA A 605 26.99 -4.61 -11.20
N MET A 606 27.32 -5.61 -12.04
CA MET A 606 28.62 -6.27 -12.04
C MET A 606 29.76 -5.29 -12.34
N ASN A 607 29.63 -4.45 -13.36
CA ASN A 607 30.68 -3.49 -13.75
C ASN A 607 30.93 -2.43 -12.66
N ARG A 608 29.87 -1.89 -12.06
CA ARG A 608 29.97 -0.79 -11.09
C ARG A 608 30.34 -1.26 -9.68
N TYR A 609 29.82 -2.40 -9.25
CA TYR A 609 29.86 -2.78 -7.84
C TYR A 609 30.57 -4.11 -7.55
N SER A 610 30.81 -4.97 -8.55
CA SER A 610 31.51 -6.25 -8.33
C SER A 610 33.03 -6.08 -8.31
N VAL A 611 33.59 -5.71 -7.17
CA VAL A 611 35.04 -5.58 -6.97
C VAL A 611 35.60 -6.84 -6.29
N GLY A 612 36.59 -7.50 -6.89
CA GLY A 612 37.28 -8.58 -6.19
C GLY A 612 38.65 -8.90 -6.79
N LYS A 613 39.72 -8.52 -6.10
CA LYS A 613 41.04 -9.14 -6.29
C LYS A 613 41.04 -10.50 -5.59
N LYS A 614 41.41 -11.57 -6.32
CA LYS A 614 41.73 -12.86 -5.70
C LYS A 614 42.98 -12.69 -4.83
N LYS A 615 42.92 -13.03 -3.53
CA LYS A 615 44.13 -13.45 -2.80
C LYS A 615 44.58 -14.78 -3.43
N ARG A 616 45.69 -14.79 -4.19
CA ARG A 616 46.35 -16.06 -4.55
C ARG A 616 46.88 -16.64 -3.23
N ALA A 617 46.43 -17.84 -2.87
CA ALA A 617 47.01 -18.57 -1.75
C ALA A 617 48.54 -18.66 -1.96
N LYS A 618 49.31 -18.17 -0.97
CA LYS A 618 50.73 -18.53 -0.87
C LYS A 618 50.75 -20.04 -0.68
N LYS A 619 51.30 -20.78 -1.66
CA LYS A 619 51.77 -22.14 -1.42
C LYS A 619 52.72 -22.06 -0.22
N SER A 620 52.41 -22.81 0.83
CA SER A 620 53.38 -23.21 1.84
C SER A 620 54.54 -23.89 1.12
N GLU A 621 55.73 -23.28 1.19
CA GLU A 621 56.96 -24.02 0.99
C GLU A 621 57.12 -24.95 2.20
N GLU A 622 57.15 -26.25 1.93
CA GLU A 622 57.62 -27.27 2.85
C GLU A 622 59.09 -26.99 3.20
N VAL A 623 59.42 -27.08 4.48
CA VAL A 623 60.74 -27.48 4.98
C VAL A 623 60.56 -28.81 5.67
#